data_AF-A0A9D4ZZL4-F1
#
_entry.id   AF-A0A9D4ZZL4-F1
#
_cell.length_a   1.000
_cell.length_b   1.000
_cell.length_c   1.000
_cell.angle_alpha   90.00
_cell.angle_beta   90.00
_cell.angle_gamma   90.00
#
_symmetry.space_group_name_H-M   'P 1'
#
loop_
_entity.id
_entity.type
_entity.pdbx_description
1 polymer ?
#
loop_
_entity_poly.entity_id
_entity_poly.type
_entity_poly.pdbx_seq_one_letter_code
_entity_poly.pdbx_strand_id
1 'polypeptide(L)'
;MEQTVVSNNKNNSNNGSGNSDYEKIISWFEDVSNNTGSVQTEILSHILKENNGVEYLKKWFGGYNILEMEACALESLFSSLVPIASHADFEPFIQRISDGDTAPLLTQQPITTLSLSSGTTDGRQKFVPFTRHSAQTTLQIFTLSAAYRSRCVCH
;
A
#
# COMPACT_ATOMS: atom_id res chain seq x y z
N MET A 1 20.57 7.09 -16.36
CA MET A 1 22.04 7.02 -16.20
C MET A 1 22.27 6.79 -14.72
N GLU A 2 22.86 5.71 -14.21
CA GLU A 2 23.61 4.60 -14.79
C GLU A 2 23.13 3.27 -14.17
N GLN A 3 23.10 2.22 -14.98
CA GLN A 3 23.13 0.84 -14.52
C GLN A 3 24.59 0.39 -14.60
N THR A 4 25.17 -0.03 -13.47
CA THR A 4 26.47 -0.71 -13.51
C THR A 4 26.24 -2.19 -13.70
N VAL A 5 26.63 -2.66 -14.88
CA VAL A 5 26.72 -4.06 -15.28
C VAL A 5 27.89 -4.71 -14.54
N VAL A 6 27.62 -5.80 -13.81
CA VAL A 6 28.64 -6.83 -13.53
C VAL A 6 28.05 -8.17 -13.94
N SER A 7 28.70 -8.80 -14.93
CA SER A 7 28.29 -10.08 -15.49
C SER A 7 28.84 -11.27 -14.69
N ASN A 8 27.96 -12.26 -14.56
CA ASN A 8 28.16 -13.71 -14.46
C ASN A 8 29.15 -14.30 -13.45
N ASN A 9 28.59 -15.09 -12.53
CA ASN A 9 29.05 -16.47 -12.41
C ASN A 9 27.87 -17.42 -12.10
N LYS A 10 27.57 -18.32 -13.05
CA LYS A 10 26.65 -19.45 -12.85
C LYS A 10 27.34 -20.44 -11.92
N ASN A 11 26.91 -20.49 -10.66
CA ASN A 11 27.10 -21.68 -9.83
C ASN A 11 25.73 -22.18 -9.39
N ASN A 12 25.36 -23.30 -10.00
CA ASN A 12 24.15 -24.06 -9.75
C ASN A 12 24.32 -24.79 -8.40
N SER A 13 23.62 -24.31 -7.38
CA SER A 13 23.37 -25.04 -6.13
C SER A 13 22.02 -24.57 -5.56
N ASN A 14 20.98 -24.75 -6.36
CA ASN A 14 19.60 -24.56 -5.94
C ASN A 14 19.15 -25.77 -5.11
N ASN A 15 19.39 -25.72 -3.80
CA ASN A 15 18.60 -26.45 -2.80
C ASN A 15 18.65 -25.79 -1.39
N GLY A 16 19.40 -24.69 -1.20
CA GLY A 16 19.49 -23.98 0.09
C GLY A 16 18.87 -22.56 0.14
N SER A 17 18.44 -21.99 -1.00
CA SER A 17 17.98 -20.58 -1.06
C SER A 17 16.59 -20.37 -0.45
N GLY A 18 15.63 -21.27 -0.76
CA GLY A 18 14.22 -21.07 -0.41
C GLY A 18 13.93 -21.03 1.09
N ASN A 19 14.67 -21.81 1.89
CA ASN A 19 14.51 -21.81 3.34
C ASN A 19 15.01 -20.48 3.96
N SER A 20 16.09 -19.92 3.41
CA SER A 20 16.65 -18.65 3.91
C SER A 20 15.75 -17.44 3.61
N ASP A 21 15.01 -17.46 2.51
CA ASP A 21 14.11 -16.37 2.15
C ASP A 21 12.78 -16.44 2.92
N TYR A 22 12.32 -17.64 3.27
CA TYR A 22 11.18 -17.84 4.16
C TYR A 22 11.45 -17.39 5.60
N GLU A 23 12.63 -17.66 6.14
CA GLU A 23 12.99 -17.15 7.47
C GLU A 23 13.09 -15.62 7.49
N LYS A 24 13.61 -15.00 6.41
CA LYS A 24 13.65 -13.53 6.31
C LYS A 24 12.26 -12.90 6.31
N ILE A 25 11.31 -13.40 5.51
CA ILE A 25 9.97 -12.81 5.44
C ILE A 25 9.18 -13.03 6.73
N ILE A 26 9.37 -14.17 7.41
CA ILE A 26 8.79 -14.42 8.73
C ILE A 26 9.38 -13.47 9.76
N SER A 27 10.71 -13.37 9.86
CA SER A 27 11.38 -12.46 10.80
C SER A 27 10.92 -11.01 10.60
N TRP A 28 10.88 -10.55 9.35
CA TRP A 28 10.36 -9.23 9.01
C TRP A 28 8.92 -9.03 9.50
N PHE A 29 8.05 -10.01 9.30
CA PHE A 29 6.66 -9.91 9.73
C PHE A 29 6.54 -9.87 11.27
N GLU A 30 7.27 -10.73 11.98
CA GLU A 30 7.30 -10.73 13.44
C GLU A 30 7.80 -9.39 13.98
N ASP A 31 8.89 -8.85 13.43
CA ASP A 31 9.45 -7.55 13.81
C ASP A 31 8.44 -6.41 13.59
N VAL A 32 7.76 -6.39 12.44
CA VAL A 32 6.72 -5.41 12.14
C VAL A 32 5.52 -5.55 13.07
N SER A 33 5.10 -6.78 13.36
CA SER A 33 3.95 -7.07 14.22
C SER A 33 4.19 -6.70 15.69
N ASN A 34 5.43 -6.82 16.16
CA ASN A 34 5.83 -6.39 17.50
C ASN A 34 5.90 -4.86 17.65
N ASN A 35 6.03 -4.13 16.53
CA ASN A 35 6.19 -2.67 16.50
C ASN A 35 5.02 -1.97 15.80
N THR A 36 3.81 -2.54 15.86
CA THR A 36 2.64 -2.09 15.08
C THR A 36 2.32 -0.61 15.24
N GLY A 37 2.40 -0.05 16.45
CA GLY A 37 2.10 1.36 16.69
C GLY A 37 2.95 2.30 15.83
N SER A 38 4.27 2.22 15.99
CA SER A 38 5.21 3.07 15.22
C SER A 38 5.17 2.79 13.73
N VAL A 39 5.04 1.51 13.34
CA VAL A 39 4.93 1.14 11.92
C VAL A 39 3.69 1.76 11.29
N GLN A 40 2.53 1.72 11.94
CA GLN A 40 1.30 2.29 11.39
C GLN A 40 1.36 3.81 11.28
N THR A 41 1.93 4.49 12.27
CA THR A 41 2.17 5.94 12.23
C THR A 41 3.09 6.31 11.06
N GLU A 42 4.17 5.56 10.82
CA GLU A 42 5.07 5.77 9.68
C GLU A 42 4.41 5.47 8.33
N ILE A 43 3.61 4.40 8.23
CA ILE A 43 2.86 4.08 7.02
C ILE A 43 1.88 5.20 6.68
N LEU A 44 1.12 5.71 7.66
CA LEU A 44 0.21 6.83 7.45
C LEU A 44 0.98 8.07 6.97
N SER A 45 2.08 8.41 7.63
CA SER A 45 2.96 9.52 7.25
C SER A 45 3.45 9.38 5.81
N HIS A 46 3.91 8.18 5.42
CA HIS A 46 4.36 7.88 4.07
C HIS A 46 3.24 8.03 3.04
N ILE A 47 2.04 7.46 3.29
CA ILE A 47 0.88 7.56 2.40
C ILE A 47 0.50 9.03 2.17
N LEU A 48 0.45 9.84 3.23
CA LEU A 48 0.05 11.25 3.14
C LEU A 48 1.10 12.09 2.41
N LYS A 49 2.39 11.85 2.66
CA LYS A 49 3.49 12.54 1.98
C LYS A 49 3.59 12.16 0.51
N GLU A 50 3.49 10.87 0.19
CA GLU A 50 3.48 10.39 -1.19
C GLU A 50 2.29 10.96 -1.97
N ASN A 51 1.11 11.02 -1.35
CA ASN A 51 -0.11 11.49 -1.98
C ASN A 51 -0.40 12.98 -1.76
N ASN A 52 0.56 13.75 -1.26
CA ASN A 52 0.36 15.16 -0.99
C ASN A 52 -0.08 15.91 -2.26
N GLY A 53 -1.13 16.72 -2.16
CA GLY A 53 -1.59 17.54 -3.28
C GLY A 53 -2.51 16.83 -4.29
N VAL A 54 -2.93 15.59 -4.04
CA VAL A 54 -4.03 14.97 -4.80
C VAL A 54 -5.36 15.68 -4.51
N GLU A 55 -6.32 15.60 -5.43
CA GLU A 55 -7.60 16.33 -5.35
C GLU A 55 -8.34 16.06 -4.03
N TYR A 56 -8.35 14.81 -3.57
CA TYR A 56 -9.00 14.44 -2.32
C TYR A 56 -8.32 15.06 -1.08
N LEU A 57 -7.00 14.90 -0.96
CA LEU A 57 -6.25 15.40 0.21
C LEU A 57 -6.13 16.92 0.23
N LYS A 58 -6.14 17.59 -0.92
CA LYS A 58 -6.15 19.07 -1.01
C LYS A 58 -7.31 19.71 -0.25
N LYS A 59 -8.46 19.04 -0.17
CA LYS A 59 -9.65 19.52 0.56
C LYS A 59 -9.36 19.71 2.06
N TRP A 60 -8.46 18.90 2.61
CA TRP A 60 -8.16 18.85 4.05
C TRP A 60 -6.81 19.47 4.38
N PHE A 61 -5.81 19.23 3.54
CA PHE A 61 -4.41 19.60 3.79
C PHE A 61 -3.92 20.79 2.96
N GLY A 62 -4.76 21.42 2.14
CA GLY A 62 -4.34 22.49 1.22
C GLY A 62 -3.64 23.70 1.85
N GLY A 63 -3.86 23.95 3.16
CA GLY A 63 -3.21 25.01 3.93
C GLY A 63 -2.04 24.55 4.81
N TYR A 64 -1.68 23.26 4.80
CA TYR A 64 -0.69 22.67 5.70
C TYR A 64 0.54 22.19 4.93
N ASN A 65 1.74 22.46 5.46
CA ASN A 65 2.98 21.88 4.93
C ASN A 65 3.24 20.51 5.56
N ILE A 66 2.53 19.47 5.09
CA ILE A 66 2.64 18.12 5.66
C ILE A 66 3.97 17.40 5.34
N LEU A 67 4.74 17.89 4.36
CA LEU A 67 5.98 17.25 3.93
C LEU A 67 7.08 17.32 4.99
N GLU A 68 7.10 18.39 5.77
CA GLU A 68 8.08 18.64 6.83
C GLU A 68 7.59 18.21 8.22
N MET A 69 6.36 17.67 8.32
CA MET A 69 5.80 17.25 9.60
C MET A 69 6.38 15.91 10.06
N GLU A 70 6.59 15.81 11.37
CA GLU A 70 6.90 14.57 12.08
C GLU A 70 5.68 13.63 12.04
N ALA A 71 5.93 12.31 12.06
CA ALA A 71 4.89 11.31 11.79
C ALA A 71 3.76 11.34 12.83
N CYS A 72 4.07 11.52 14.13
CA CYS A 72 3.06 11.59 15.19
C CYS A 72 2.19 12.86 15.08
N ALA A 73 2.81 13.99 14.70
CA ALA A 73 2.10 15.24 14.49
C ALA A 73 1.17 15.14 13.27
N LEU A 74 1.63 14.48 12.21
CA LEU A 74 0.85 14.25 10.99
C LEU A 74 -0.32 13.29 11.24
N GLU A 75 -0.14 12.24 12.04
CA GLU A 75 -1.22 11.35 12.48
C GLU A 75 -2.30 12.10 13.28
N SER A 76 -1.88 12.95 14.21
CA SER A 76 -2.79 13.78 15.02
C SER A 76 -3.58 14.77 14.15
N LEU A 77 -2.89 15.39 13.17
CA LEU A 77 -3.52 16.29 12.22
C LEU A 77 -4.53 15.56 11.32
N PHE A 78 -4.16 14.40 10.79
CA PHE A 78 -5.05 13.58 9.96
C PHE A 78 -6.32 13.20 10.71
N SER A 79 -6.17 12.69 11.93
CA SER A 79 -7.29 12.24 12.77
C SER A 79 -8.24 13.38 13.17
N SER A 80 -7.76 14.63 13.21
CA SER A 80 -8.58 15.79 13.53
C SER A 80 -9.24 16.45 12.31
N LEU A 81 -8.62 16.37 11.13
CA LEU A 81 -9.09 17.06 9.93
C LEU A 81 -9.92 16.19 8.98
N VAL A 82 -9.55 14.92 8.81
CA VAL A 82 -10.13 14.06 7.78
C VAL A 82 -11.29 13.25 8.37
N PRO A 83 -12.54 13.50 7.97
CA PRO A 83 -13.68 12.74 8.47
C PRO A 83 -13.68 11.31 7.92
N ILE A 84 -14.32 10.41 8.65
CA ILE A 84 -14.61 9.06 8.15
C ILE A 84 -15.55 9.19 6.96
N ALA A 85 -15.09 8.75 5.78
CA ALA A 85 -15.82 8.80 4.53
C ALA A 85 -16.52 7.46 4.22
N SER A 86 -17.67 7.56 3.56
CA SER A 86 -18.41 6.42 3.02
C SER A 86 -17.99 6.13 1.57
N HIS A 87 -18.37 4.95 1.05
CA HIS A 87 -18.10 4.61 -0.36
C HIS A 87 -18.76 5.60 -1.33
N ALA A 88 -19.95 6.11 -1.00
CA ALA A 88 -20.67 7.07 -1.82
C ALA A 88 -19.89 8.39 -2.02
N ASP A 89 -19.08 8.79 -1.04
CA ASP A 89 -18.25 10.00 -1.13
C ASP A 89 -17.12 9.86 -2.17
N PHE A 90 -16.77 8.62 -2.54
CA PHE A 90 -15.74 8.31 -3.53
C PHE A 90 -16.28 8.04 -4.94
N GLU A 91 -17.60 7.86 -5.09
CA GLU A 91 -18.24 7.56 -6.37
C GLU A 91 -17.87 8.53 -7.50
N PRO A 92 -17.80 9.87 -7.27
CA PRO A 92 -17.39 10.81 -8.32
C PRO A 92 -15.95 10.59 -8.81
N PHE A 93 -15.04 10.17 -7.93
CA PHE A 93 -13.66 9.87 -8.30
C PHE A 93 -13.56 8.52 -9.02
N ILE A 94 -14.30 7.52 -8.56
CA ILE A 94 -14.38 6.20 -9.19
C ILE A 94 -14.91 6.32 -10.62
N GLN A 95 -15.95 7.11 -10.84
CA GLN A 95 -16.50 7.33 -12.18
C GLN A 95 -15.45 7.96 -13.11
N ARG A 96 -14.77 9.01 -12.66
CA ARG A 96 -13.70 9.66 -13.43
C ARG A 96 -12.55 8.70 -13.76
N ILE A 97 -12.14 7.87 -12.81
CA ILE A 97 -11.15 6.81 -13.05
C ILE A 97 -11.65 5.82 -14.12
N SER A 98 -12.91 5.42 -14.05
CA SER A 98 -13.51 4.50 -15.03
C SER A 98 -13.64 5.10 -16.43
N ASP A 99 -13.81 6.43 -16.51
CA ASP A 99 -13.83 7.19 -17.76
C ASP A 99 -12.41 7.42 -18.34
N GLY A 100 -11.36 7.00 -17.60
CA GLY A 100 -9.96 7.10 -18.03
C GLY A 100 -9.24 8.36 -17.57
N ASP A 101 -9.77 9.11 -16.59
CA ASP A 101 -9.09 10.27 -16.01
C ASP A 101 -7.81 9.84 -15.28
N THR A 102 -6.67 10.35 -15.75
CA THR A 102 -5.35 10.08 -15.17
C THR A 102 -4.85 11.19 -14.23
N ALA A 103 -5.70 12.16 -13.88
CA ALA A 103 -5.37 13.18 -12.92
C ALA A 103 -5.09 12.59 -11.52
N PRO A 104 -4.32 13.29 -10.67
CA PRO A 104 -4.04 12.85 -9.30
C PRO A 104 -5.27 13.05 -8.40
N LEU A 105 -6.24 12.14 -8.50
CA LEU A 105 -7.54 12.22 -7.81
C LEU A 105 -7.44 11.78 -6.35
N LEU A 106 -7.11 10.50 -6.16
CA LEU A 106 -6.99 9.84 -4.86
C LEU A 106 -5.54 9.53 -4.50
N THR A 107 -4.72 9.26 -5.51
CA THR A 107 -3.29 8.94 -5.39
C THR A 107 -2.48 9.74 -6.41
N GLN A 108 -1.19 9.95 -6.14
CA GLN A 108 -0.30 10.60 -7.13
C GLN A 108 -0.08 9.73 -8.36
N GLN A 109 0.04 8.40 -8.15
CA GLN A 109 0.08 7.47 -9.26
C GLN A 109 -1.33 7.31 -9.85
N PRO A 110 -1.50 7.40 -11.19
CA PRO A 110 -2.79 7.18 -11.83
C PRO A 110 -3.32 5.77 -11.55
N ILE A 111 -4.59 5.68 -11.16
CA ILE A 111 -5.29 4.42 -10.97
C ILE A 111 -5.90 4.04 -12.34
N THR A 112 -5.51 2.88 -12.86
CA THR A 112 -5.98 2.39 -14.17
C THR A 112 -6.82 1.13 -14.06
N THR A 113 -6.95 0.58 -12.85
CA THR A 113 -7.66 -0.67 -12.59
C THR A 113 -8.56 -0.49 -11.37
N LEU A 114 -9.79 -1.00 -11.49
CA LEU A 114 -10.76 -1.07 -10.40
C LEU A 114 -11.03 -2.54 -10.08
N SER A 115 -11.15 -2.85 -8.79
CA SER A 115 -11.60 -4.15 -8.30
C SER A 115 -13.05 -4.06 -7.83
N LEU A 116 -13.77 -5.18 -7.94
CA LEU A 116 -15.14 -5.32 -7.45
C LEU A 116 -15.12 -5.84 -6.01
N SER A 117 -15.76 -5.12 -5.10
CA SER A 117 -16.07 -5.66 -3.78
C SER A 117 -17.41 -6.39 -3.80
N SER A 118 -17.60 -7.35 -2.89
CA SER A 118 -18.86 -8.10 -2.76
C SER A 118 -20.02 -7.26 -2.22
N GLY A 119 -19.75 -6.05 -1.72
CA GLY A 119 -20.76 -5.13 -1.22
C GLY A 119 -21.44 -4.31 -2.32
N THR A 120 -22.63 -3.80 -2.02
CA THR A 120 -23.39 -2.89 -2.89
C THR A 120 -23.64 -1.55 -2.21
N THR A 121 -23.54 -0.43 -2.94
CA THR A 121 -23.99 0.90 -2.48
C THR A 121 -25.25 1.23 -3.26
N ASP A 122 -26.39 1.38 -2.59
CA ASP A 122 -27.70 1.65 -3.22
C ASP A 122 -28.06 0.69 -4.38
N GLY A 123 -27.71 -0.59 -4.22
CA GLY A 123 -27.95 -1.65 -5.21
C GLY A 123 -26.94 -1.68 -6.38
N ARG A 124 -25.97 -0.77 -6.43
CA ARG A 124 -24.89 -0.76 -7.42
C ARG A 124 -23.65 -1.47 -6.89
N GLN A 125 -22.88 -2.08 -7.79
CA GLN A 125 -21.61 -2.71 -7.46
C GLN A 125 -20.62 -1.68 -6.92
N LYS A 126 -19.92 -2.02 -5.83
CA LYS A 126 -18.89 -1.16 -5.26
C LYS A 126 -17.54 -1.45 -5.90
N PHE A 127 -17.06 -0.50 -6.70
CA PHE A 127 -15.70 -0.49 -7.21
C PHE A 127 -14.73 0.11 -6.18
N VAL A 128 -13.52 -0.44 -6.14
CA VAL A 128 -12.42 0.03 -5.28
C VAL A 128 -11.14 0.14 -6.12
N PRO A 129 -10.39 1.24 -6.02
CA PRO A 129 -9.08 1.39 -6.66
C PRO A 129 -8.16 0.19 -6.44
N PHE A 130 -7.55 -0.31 -7.52
CA PHE A 130 -6.54 -1.33 -7.46
C PHE A 130 -5.20 -0.76 -7.96
N THR A 131 -4.22 -0.69 -7.08
CA THR A 131 -2.91 -0.09 -7.38
C THR A 131 -1.85 -1.17 -7.57
N ARG A 132 -0.69 -0.77 -8.10
CA ARG A 132 0.49 -1.64 -8.14
C ARG A 132 0.89 -2.12 -6.74
N HIS A 133 0.78 -1.26 -5.74
CA HIS A 133 1.03 -1.62 -4.35
C HIS A 133 0.05 -2.71 -3.89
N SER A 134 -1.23 -2.62 -4.23
CA SER A 134 -2.22 -3.68 -3.94
C SER A 134 -1.80 -5.05 -4.49
N ALA A 135 -1.30 -5.10 -5.73
CA ALA A 135 -0.80 -6.34 -6.33
C ALA A 135 0.46 -6.87 -5.62
N GLN A 136 1.40 -6.00 -5.28
CA GLN A 136 2.64 -6.36 -4.57
C GLN A 136 2.36 -6.92 -3.17
N THR A 137 1.51 -6.23 -2.40
CA THR A 137 1.12 -6.66 -1.05
C THR A 137 0.39 -8.01 -1.08
N THR A 138 -0.44 -8.24 -2.10
CA THR A 138 -1.10 -9.55 -2.30
C THR A 138 -0.08 -10.68 -2.47
N LEU A 139 0.96 -10.48 -3.29
CA LEU A 139 2.04 -11.46 -3.47
C LEU A 139 2.85 -11.67 -2.18
N GLN A 140 3.09 -10.61 -1.41
CA GLN A 140 3.78 -10.72 -0.11
C GLN A 140 2.96 -11.56 0.88
N ILE A 141 1.63 -11.36 0.96
CA ILE A 141 0.74 -12.16 1.81
C ILE A 141 0.80 -13.64 1.43
N PHE A 142 0.77 -13.97 0.15
CA PHE A 142 0.90 -15.37 -0.31
C PHE A 142 2.26 -15.97 0.04
N THR A 143 3.33 -15.20 -0.13
CA THR A 143 4.69 -15.62 0.19
C THR A 143 4.85 -15.89 1.68
N LEU A 144 4.36 -14.97 2.53
CA LEU A 144 4.37 -15.11 3.98
C LEU A 144 3.57 -16.35 4.42
N SER A 145 2.38 -16.54 3.83
CA SER A 145 1.54 -17.70 4.11
C SER A 145 2.24 -19.01 3.75
N ALA A 146 2.92 -19.07 2.60
CA ALA A 146 3.69 -20.23 2.18
C ALA A 146 4.89 -20.50 3.12
N ALA A 147 5.55 -19.44 3.58
CA ALA A 147 6.67 -19.53 4.53
C ALA A 147 6.22 -20.16 5.86
N TYR A 148 5.14 -19.65 6.48
CA TYR A 148 4.61 -20.23 7.72
C TYR A 148 4.15 -21.68 7.56
N ARG A 149 3.46 -22.01 6.44
CA ARG A 149 3.07 -23.40 6.15
C ARG A 149 4.28 -24.32 6.06
N SER A 150 5.35 -23.88 5.39
CA SER A 150 6.59 -24.67 5.26
C SER A 150 7.26 -24.89 6.62
N ARG A 151 7.27 -23.87 7.49
CA ARG A 151 7.82 -23.95 8.84
C ARG A 151 7.10 -24.99 9.72
N CYS A 152 5.77 -25.09 9.61
CA CYS A 152 4.97 -26.06 10.38
C CYS A 152 5.13 -27.50 9.91
N VAL A 153 5.48 -27.74 8.64
CA VAL A 153 5.62 -29.10 8.07
C VAL A 153 6.99 -29.72 8.39
N CYS A 154 7.98 -28.89 8.73
CA CYS A 154 9.33 -29.34 9.09
C CYS A 154 9.52 -29.63 10.58
N HIS A 155 8.44 -29.58 11.39
CA HIS A 155 8.44 -29.84 12.82
C HIS A 155 7.54 -31.02 13.17
#